data_AF-A0A7X8FIM4-F1
#
_entry.id   AF-A0A7X8FIM4-F1
#
_cell.length_a   1.000
_cell.length_b   1.000
_cell.length_c   1.000
_cell.angle_alpha   90.00
_cell.angle_beta   90.00
_cell.angle_gamma   90.00
#
_symmetry.space_group_name_H-M   'P 1'
#
loop_
_entity.id
_entity.type
_entity.pdbx_description
1 polymer ?
#
loop_
_entity_poly.entity_id
_entity_poly.type
_entity_poly.pdbx_seq_one_letter_code
_entity_poly.pdbx_strand_id
1 'polypeptide(L)'
;MKIFLQTAAVIMISAATFSCSDNSSEPVDYVNPYMGNISHLLVPTYPTVHLPNSMLRFYPDRESYTSNTMRGFPLNVISHRSGKIFHLAPAGDNAGDVRHIPGFSYDNETITPYYYSVTVEEPLCDVKFAPAAKSGFYSLSFPEGARPGVVIRTTGQGELKGQGSSISGFDIFNGVKTYLYLEFSREPPAFDPAPDSRAVTAFFDDEKGNEINIRYGISYIDTDQAKKNLQNDISGWNIGEVSSAARDKWNSVLSSVSIEGGTEQQKRVFYTSLYRCFERMI
;
A
#
# COMPACT_ATOMS: atom_id res chain seq x y z
N MET A 1 20.19 -38.55 -69.89
CA MET A 1 18.86 -38.01 -69.55
C MET A 1 18.48 -38.47 -68.15
N LYS A 2 18.73 -37.61 -67.15
CA LYS A 2 18.07 -37.48 -65.83
C LYS A 2 19.01 -36.70 -64.91
N ILE A 3 18.73 -35.41 -64.85
CA ILE A 3 19.22 -34.41 -63.89
C ILE A 3 18.60 -34.74 -62.54
N PHE A 4 19.34 -34.68 -61.42
CA PHE A 4 18.79 -34.20 -60.15
C PHE A 4 19.91 -33.68 -59.24
N LEU A 5 19.71 -32.43 -58.81
CA LEU A 5 20.52 -31.57 -57.95
C LEU A 5 20.91 -32.23 -56.62
N GLN A 6 22.17 -32.07 -56.22
CA GLN A 6 22.59 -32.17 -54.82
C GLN A 6 22.22 -30.88 -54.09
N THR A 7 21.27 -30.96 -53.15
CA THR A 7 20.96 -29.90 -52.20
C THR A 7 21.92 -29.96 -51.02
N ALA A 8 22.75 -28.94 -50.86
CA ALA A 8 23.53 -28.70 -49.66
C ALA A 8 22.62 -28.19 -48.53
N ALA A 9 22.55 -28.92 -47.42
CA ALA A 9 21.85 -28.49 -46.22
C ALA A 9 22.81 -27.64 -45.37
N VAL A 10 22.58 -26.32 -45.35
CA VAL A 10 23.21 -25.39 -44.41
C VAL A 10 22.39 -25.42 -43.13
N ILE A 11 22.92 -26.08 -42.09
CA ILE A 11 22.34 -26.04 -40.74
C ILE A 11 22.76 -24.70 -40.13
N MET A 12 21.85 -23.72 -40.14
CA MET A 12 21.98 -22.51 -39.32
C MET A 12 21.79 -22.89 -37.85
N ILE A 13 22.89 -22.87 -37.10
CA ILE A 13 22.86 -22.89 -35.64
C ILE A 13 22.36 -21.51 -35.20
N SER A 14 21.08 -21.40 -34.88
CA SER A 14 20.52 -20.24 -34.21
C SER A 14 21.07 -20.20 -32.79
N ALA A 15 22.09 -19.37 -32.57
CA ALA A 15 22.54 -19.01 -31.24
C ALA A 15 21.40 -18.25 -30.54
N ALA A 16 20.68 -18.94 -29.65
CA ALA A 16 19.79 -18.30 -28.71
C ALA A 16 20.67 -17.45 -27.78
N THR A 17 20.72 -16.15 -28.03
CA THR A 17 21.24 -15.19 -27.06
C THR A 17 20.30 -15.21 -25.87
N PHE A 18 20.65 -16.00 -24.86
CA PHE A 18 20.15 -15.77 -23.51
C PHE A 18 20.61 -14.38 -23.12
N SER A 19 19.70 -13.41 -23.22
CA SER A 19 19.86 -12.12 -22.58
C SER A 19 19.78 -12.39 -21.08
N CYS A 20 20.93 -12.65 -20.46
CA CYS A 20 21.08 -12.45 -19.02
C CYS A 20 20.75 -10.98 -18.78
N SER A 21 19.55 -10.70 -18.25
CA SER A 21 19.31 -9.43 -17.61
C SER A 21 20.31 -9.34 -16.46
N ASP A 22 21.35 -8.54 -16.61
CA ASP A 22 22.16 -8.11 -15.48
C ASP A 22 21.20 -7.41 -14.52
N ASN A 23 20.77 -8.13 -13.48
CA ASN A 23 19.96 -7.58 -12.40
C ASN A 23 20.87 -6.70 -11.55
N SER A 24 21.23 -5.53 -12.09
CA SER A 24 21.87 -4.49 -11.30
C SER A 24 20.83 -3.90 -10.36
N SER A 25 21.08 -3.94 -9.05
CA SER A 25 20.23 -3.30 -8.04
C SER A 25 20.08 -1.81 -8.36
N GLU A 26 18.84 -1.32 -8.33
CA GLU A 26 18.55 0.10 -8.51
C GLU A 26 18.65 0.86 -7.18
N PRO A 27 18.79 2.20 -7.20
CA PRO A 27 18.91 3.01 -5.99
C PRO A 27 17.83 2.73 -4.93
N VAL A 28 16.58 2.49 -5.34
CA VAL A 28 15.49 2.21 -4.41
C VAL A 28 15.64 0.86 -3.70
N ASP A 29 16.29 -0.12 -4.32
CA ASP A 29 16.49 -1.47 -3.73
C ASP A 29 17.46 -1.44 -2.53
N TYR A 30 18.27 -0.37 -2.44
CA TYR A 30 19.14 -0.10 -1.30
C TYR A 30 18.41 0.50 -0.11
N VAL A 31 17.22 1.09 -0.29
CA VAL A 31 16.51 1.77 0.79
C VAL A 31 15.98 0.77 1.81
N ASN A 32 16.25 1.02 3.10
CA ASN A 32 15.68 0.26 4.21
C ASN A 32 14.78 1.18 5.08
N PRO A 33 13.45 1.16 4.90
CA PRO A 33 12.53 1.96 5.72
C PRO A 33 12.60 1.67 7.22
N TYR A 34 13.15 0.53 7.65
CA TYR A 34 13.34 0.22 9.07
C TYR A 34 14.55 0.88 9.72
N MET A 35 15.48 1.44 8.93
CA MET A 35 16.66 2.08 9.50
C MET A 35 16.23 3.27 10.37
N GLY A 36 16.53 3.18 11.66
CA GLY A 36 16.12 4.14 12.68
C GLY A 36 14.82 3.79 13.44
N ASN A 37 14.09 2.72 13.10
CA ASN A 37 12.84 2.38 13.81
C ASN A 37 13.07 1.64 15.15
N ILE A 38 14.29 1.18 15.43
CA ILE A 38 14.63 0.41 16.63
C ILE A 38 15.38 1.31 17.62
N SER A 39 14.69 1.90 18.57
CA SER A 39 15.35 2.38 19.78
C SER A 39 14.42 2.35 20.99
N HIS A 40 15.00 1.96 22.12
CA HIS A 40 14.34 1.71 23.39
C HIS A 40 13.96 3.00 24.14
N LEU A 41 14.47 4.15 23.71
CA LEU A 41 14.19 5.47 24.32
C LEU A 41 13.53 6.45 23.34
N LEU A 42 13.75 6.28 22.05
CA LEU A 42 13.29 7.18 21.00
C LEU A 42 13.03 6.39 19.71
N VAL A 43 11.88 6.58 19.08
CA VAL A 43 11.65 6.12 17.70
C VAL A 43 11.92 7.30 16.76
N PRO A 44 13.14 7.47 16.23
CA PRO A 44 13.44 8.63 15.39
C PRO A 44 12.69 8.59 14.06
N THR A 45 12.38 7.41 13.53
CA THR A 45 11.76 7.23 12.20
C THR A 45 10.73 6.11 12.19
N TYR A 46 9.68 6.25 11.37
CA TYR A 46 8.72 5.17 11.06
C TYR A 46 9.03 4.58 9.68
N PRO A 47 8.71 3.29 9.43
CA PRO A 47 8.90 2.68 8.12
C PRO A 47 7.76 3.11 7.22
N THR A 48 7.93 4.27 6.60
CA THR A 48 6.92 4.96 5.78
C THR A 48 6.88 4.37 4.36
N VAL A 49 5.67 4.34 3.78
CA VAL A 49 5.42 3.97 2.39
C VAL A 49 4.67 5.13 1.75
N HIS A 50 5.31 5.81 0.81
CA HIS A 50 4.82 7.06 0.23
C HIS A 50 5.57 7.39 -1.06
N LEU A 51 5.09 8.37 -1.83
CA LEU A 51 5.88 8.96 -2.91
C LEU A 51 6.78 10.09 -2.39
N PRO A 52 7.86 10.46 -3.11
CA PRO A 52 8.69 11.60 -2.74
C PRO A 52 7.86 12.88 -2.52
N ASN A 53 8.02 13.50 -1.35
CA ASN A 53 7.30 14.71 -0.91
C ASN A 53 5.76 14.63 -1.03
N SER A 54 5.20 13.43 -0.89
CA SER A 54 3.77 13.17 -1.10
C SER A 54 2.89 13.66 0.06
N MET A 55 1.63 13.96 -0.26
CA MET A 55 0.58 14.22 0.71
C MET A 55 0.16 12.95 1.45
N LEU A 56 0.12 11.82 0.73
CA LEU A 56 -0.27 10.53 1.30
C LEU A 56 0.94 9.80 1.87
N ARG A 57 0.82 9.38 3.13
CA ARG A 57 1.81 8.59 3.84
C ARG A 57 1.14 7.44 4.58
N PHE A 58 1.76 6.27 4.49
CA PHE A 58 1.32 5.07 5.17
C PHE A 58 2.45 4.51 6.04
N TYR A 59 2.10 3.98 7.20
CA TYR A 59 2.87 2.97 7.91
C TYR A 59 1.89 2.17 8.80
N PRO A 60 2.12 0.86 9.02
CA PRO A 60 1.22 0.05 9.85
C PRO A 60 1.12 0.61 11.27
N ASP A 61 -0.08 0.58 11.87
CA ASP A 61 -0.26 1.07 13.23
C ASP A 61 0.30 0.07 14.25
N ARG A 62 1.52 0.30 14.69
CA ARG A 62 2.15 -0.46 15.77
C ARG A 62 2.39 0.41 16.98
N GLU A 63 2.46 -0.25 18.13
CA GLU A 63 2.99 0.38 19.35
C GLU A 63 4.49 0.64 19.21
N SER A 64 5.26 -0.37 18.78
CA SER A 64 6.70 -0.28 18.60
C SER A 64 7.20 -1.30 17.56
N TYR A 65 8.48 -1.21 17.19
CA TYR A 65 9.13 -2.18 16.29
C TYR A 65 9.11 -3.62 16.82
N THR A 66 9.17 -3.81 18.14
CA THR A 66 9.20 -5.14 18.76
C THR A 66 7.81 -5.72 19.02
N SER A 67 6.75 -4.95 18.72
CA SER A 67 5.39 -5.44 18.88
C SER A 67 5.10 -6.50 17.82
N ASN A 68 4.52 -7.61 18.25
CA ASN A 68 4.01 -8.67 17.37
C ASN A 68 2.54 -8.43 16.97
N THR A 69 1.97 -7.27 17.34
CA THR A 69 0.60 -6.92 17.00
C THR A 69 0.51 -5.55 16.32
N MET A 70 -0.52 -5.36 15.51
CA MET A 70 -0.82 -4.08 14.86
C MET A 70 -2.30 -3.72 14.95
N ARG A 71 -2.63 -2.42 14.91
CA ARG A 71 -3.99 -1.89 15.03
C ARG A 71 -4.49 -1.37 13.69
N GLY A 72 -4.60 -2.28 12.72
CA GLY A 72 -5.05 -1.99 11.37
C GLY A 72 -4.12 -1.08 10.57
N PHE A 73 -4.67 -0.56 9.48
CA PHE A 73 -3.93 0.11 8.41
C PHE A 73 -4.47 1.53 8.22
N PRO A 74 -3.74 2.57 8.64
CA PRO A 74 -4.15 3.96 8.41
C PRO A 74 -4.23 4.28 6.91
N LEU A 75 -5.25 5.01 6.46
CA LEU A 75 -5.31 5.47 5.06
C LEU A 75 -4.44 6.72 4.83
N ASN A 76 -4.14 7.48 5.88
CA ASN A 76 -3.13 8.52 5.80
C ASN A 76 -2.54 8.83 7.18
N VAL A 77 -1.32 9.36 7.19
CA VAL A 77 -0.68 9.92 8.36
C VAL A 77 -0.31 11.39 8.11
N ILE A 78 -1.03 12.30 8.75
CA ILE A 78 -0.90 13.74 8.49
C ILE A 78 0.17 14.43 9.34
N SER A 79 0.68 13.80 10.39
CA SER A 79 1.78 14.31 11.23
C SER A 79 2.95 13.32 11.27
N HIS A 80 4.14 13.79 11.62
CA HIS A 80 5.37 12.99 11.60
C HIS A 80 5.35 11.77 12.55
N ARG A 81 4.61 11.85 13.66
CA ARG A 81 4.53 10.78 14.69
C ARG A 81 3.12 10.46 15.14
N SER A 82 2.13 11.08 14.52
CA SER A 82 0.73 11.04 14.95
C SER A 82 -0.17 11.40 13.78
N GLY A 83 -1.48 11.48 14.00
CA GLY A 83 -2.40 11.89 12.95
C GLY A 83 -2.65 10.79 11.92
N LYS A 84 -2.64 9.54 12.37
CA LYS A 84 -3.28 8.44 11.63
C LYS A 84 -4.76 8.78 11.52
N ILE A 85 -5.26 8.93 10.30
CA ILE A 85 -6.66 9.23 10.01
C ILE A 85 -7.20 8.14 9.11
N PHE A 86 -8.45 7.76 9.37
CA PHE A 86 -9.11 6.59 8.78
C PHE A 86 -8.31 5.29 8.95
N HIS A 87 -8.86 4.31 9.64
CA HIS A 87 -8.29 2.98 9.77
C HIS A 87 -9.04 1.99 8.91
N LEU A 88 -8.31 1.22 8.13
CA LEU A 88 -8.77 0.04 7.43
C LEU A 88 -8.37 -1.19 8.24
N ALA A 89 -9.31 -2.12 8.40
CA ALA A 89 -9.08 -3.40 9.05
C ALA A 89 -9.78 -4.51 8.25
N PRO A 90 -9.10 -5.62 7.93
CA PRO A 90 -9.77 -6.83 7.43
C PRO A 90 -10.82 -7.31 8.45
N ALA A 91 -11.97 -7.74 7.95
CA ALA A 91 -13.05 -8.30 8.74
C ALA A 91 -13.41 -9.69 8.19
N GLY A 92 -13.67 -10.65 9.07
CA GLY A 92 -14.11 -12.00 8.72
C GLY A 92 -15.32 -12.42 9.56
N ASP A 93 -15.68 -13.70 9.55
CA ASP A 93 -16.87 -14.22 10.25
C ASP A 93 -16.91 -13.93 11.75
N ASN A 94 -15.74 -13.73 12.37
CA ASN A 94 -15.58 -13.34 13.77
C ASN A 94 -15.37 -11.83 13.95
N ALA A 95 -15.86 -10.99 13.03
CA ALA A 95 -15.89 -9.54 13.22
C ALA A 95 -16.81 -9.23 14.41
N GLY A 96 -16.25 -9.37 15.62
CA GLY A 96 -16.83 -8.88 16.85
C GLY A 96 -17.06 -7.37 16.76
N ASP A 97 -17.47 -6.76 17.85
CA ASP A 97 -17.76 -5.33 17.89
C ASP A 97 -16.54 -4.49 17.46
N VAL A 98 -16.48 -4.11 16.17
CA VAL A 98 -15.35 -3.40 15.53
C VAL A 98 -15.19 -1.96 16.05
N ARG A 99 -15.94 -1.63 17.10
CA ARG A 99 -15.79 -0.44 17.94
C ARG A 99 -14.42 -0.39 18.64
N HIS A 100 -13.77 -1.54 18.86
CA HIS A 100 -12.35 -1.66 19.25
C HIS A 100 -11.64 -2.54 18.21
N ILE A 101 -10.85 -1.95 17.31
CA ILE A 101 -10.00 -2.74 16.38
C ILE A 101 -9.04 -3.55 17.27
N PRO A 102 -9.18 -4.90 17.37
CA PRO A 102 -8.24 -5.69 18.14
C PRO A 102 -6.85 -5.59 17.52
N GLY A 103 -5.82 -5.86 18.31
CA GLY A 103 -4.48 -6.04 17.74
C GLY A 103 -4.49 -7.28 16.84
N PHE A 104 -4.07 -7.14 15.59
CA PHE A 104 -3.80 -8.25 14.68
C PHE A 104 -2.41 -8.79 14.96
N SER A 105 -2.29 -10.09 15.26
CA SER A 105 -1.03 -10.80 15.04
C SER A 105 -0.71 -10.82 13.55
N TYR A 106 0.57 -10.70 13.21
CA TYR A 106 1.00 -10.60 11.82
C TYR A 106 2.35 -11.27 11.57
N ASP A 107 2.53 -11.72 10.33
CA ASP A 107 3.77 -12.32 9.84
C ASP A 107 4.00 -11.97 8.35
N ASN A 108 5.10 -12.44 7.77
CA ASN A 108 5.46 -12.31 6.35
C ASN A 108 5.47 -10.85 5.84
N GLU A 109 5.93 -9.93 6.69
CA GLU A 109 5.95 -8.53 6.34
C GLU A 109 7.07 -8.17 5.35
N THR A 110 6.69 -7.44 4.32
CA THR A 110 7.61 -6.72 3.43
C THR A 110 7.24 -5.25 3.41
N ILE A 111 8.21 -4.38 3.66
CA ILE A 111 8.04 -2.93 3.55
C ILE A 111 9.17 -2.30 2.73
N THR A 112 8.77 -1.54 1.72
CA THR A 112 9.63 -0.77 0.83
C THR A 112 9.05 0.64 0.71
N PRO A 113 9.81 1.62 0.18
CA PRO A 113 9.28 2.98 -0.04
C PRO A 113 7.99 3.05 -0.86
N TYR A 114 7.77 2.09 -1.75
CA TYR A 114 6.71 2.10 -2.76
C TYR A 114 5.67 0.98 -2.58
N TYR A 115 5.88 0.06 -1.65
CA TYR A 115 5.02 -1.11 -1.49
C TYR A 115 5.08 -1.70 -0.09
N TYR A 116 3.95 -2.21 0.36
CA TYR A 116 3.76 -2.89 1.62
C TYR A 116 3.01 -4.20 1.42
N SER A 117 3.40 -5.25 2.14
CA SER A 117 2.68 -6.52 2.21
C SER A 117 2.82 -7.12 3.60
N VAL A 118 1.76 -7.73 4.11
CA VAL A 118 1.77 -8.46 5.38
C VAL A 118 0.66 -9.51 5.40
N THR A 119 0.85 -10.59 6.13
CA THR A 119 -0.22 -11.54 6.46
C THR A 119 -0.69 -11.26 7.89
N VAL A 120 -1.99 -10.98 8.07
CA VAL A 120 -2.62 -10.91 9.41
C VAL A 120 -3.34 -12.22 9.70
N GLU A 121 -3.38 -12.65 10.97
CA GLU A 121 -3.87 -14.00 11.33
C GLU A 121 -5.35 -14.04 11.76
N GLU A 122 -5.91 -12.95 12.30
CA GLU A 122 -7.27 -12.93 12.87
C GLU A 122 -8.05 -11.67 12.44
N PRO A 123 -8.78 -11.70 11.30
CA PRO A 123 -8.95 -12.84 10.40
C PRO A 123 -7.71 -13.08 9.54
N LEU A 124 -7.51 -14.32 9.07
CA LEU A 124 -6.43 -14.65 8.14
C LEU A 124 -6.62 -13.87 6.83
N CYS A 125 -5.72 -12.96 6.53
CA CYS A 125 -5.79 -12.11 5.35
C CYS A 125 -4.40 -11.64 4.94
N ASP A 126 -4.08 -11.77 3.65
CA ASP A 126 -2.94 -11.08 3.06
C ASP A 126 -3.35 -9.66 2.70
N VAL A 127 -2.59 -8.68 3.18
CA VAL A 127 -2.85 -7.26 2.96
C VAL A 127 -1.68 -6.67 2.20
N LYS A 128 -1.98 -6.07 1.06
CA LYS A 128 -1.01 -5.36 0.22
C LYS A 128 -1.40 -3.90 0.11
N PHE A 129 -0.41 -3.02 0.06
CA PHE A 129 -0.62 -1.59 -0.13
C PHE A 129 0.41 -0.95 -1.06
N ALA A 130 -0.04 -0.05 -1.94
CA ALA A 130 0.81 0.80 -2.78
C ALA A 130 0.31 2.26 -2.75
N PRO A 131 1.21 3.25 -2.59
CA PRO A 131 0.85 4.66 -2.52
C PRO A 131 0.84 5.32 -3.91
N ALA A 132 -0.03 6.32 -4.05
CA ALA A 132 0.08 7.37 -5.06
C ALA A 132 0.24 8.75 -4.38
N ALA A 133 0.07 9.84 -5.13
CA ALA A 133 0.37 11.18 -4.61
C ALA A 133 -0.66 11.65 -3.55
N LYS A 134 -1.93 11.42 -3.82
CA LYS A 134 -3.06 11.82 -2.98
C LYS A 134 -4.05 10.67 -2.79
N SER A 135 -3.63 9.47 -3.15
CA SER A 135 -4.46 8.28 -3.27
C SER A 135 -3.67 7.04 -2.89
N GLY A 136 -4.35 5.95 -2.57
CA GLY A 136 -3.71 4.69 -2.22
C GLY A 136 -4.51 3.49 -2.71
N PHE A 137 -3.83 2.36 -2.83
CA PHE A 137 -4.41 1.10 -3.27
C PHE A 137 -4.16 0.02 -2.21
N TYR A 138 -5.21 -0.66 -1.78
CA TYR A 138 -5.13 -1.88 -0.98
C TYR A 138 -5.64 -3.09 -1.79
N SER A 139 -4.98 -4.23 -1.64
CA SER A 139 -5.56 -5.54 -1.97
C SER A 139 -5.62 -6.37 -0.69
N LEU A 140 -6.80 -6.92 -0.40
CA LEU A 140 -7.05 -7.83 0.72
C LEU A 140 -7.39 -9.20 0.16
N SER A 141 -6.58 -10.22 0.43
CA SER A 141 -6.83 -11.59 -0.03
C SER A 141 -7.15 -12.50 1.17
N PHE A 142 -8.33 -13.09 1.15
CA PHE A 142 -8.82 -14.01 2.17
C PHE A 142 -8.66 -15.47 1.72
N PRO A 143 -8.57 -16.44 2.64
CA PRO A 143 -8.57 -17.85 2.29
C PRO A 143 -9.92 -18.29 1.71
N GLU A 144 -9.93 -19.41 0.98
CA GLU A 144 -11.14 -20.00 0.43
C GLU A 144 -12.11 -20.42 1.54
N GLY A 145 -13.40 -20.12 1.34
CA GLY A 145 -14.47 -20.41 2.31
C GLY A 145 -14.56 -19.44 3.49
N ALA A 146 -13.69 -18.43 3.58
CA ALA A 146 -13.87 -17.33 4.52
C ALA A 146 -14.78 -16.26 3.93
N ARG A 147 -15.57 -15.59 4.76
CA ARG A 147 -16.36 -14.43 4.33
C ARG A 147 -15.50 -13.17 4.24
N PRO A 148 -15.18 -12.64 3.04
CA PRO A 148 -14.32 -11.48 2.90
C PRO A 148 -15.02 -10.23 3.42
N GLY A 149 -14.33 -9.44 4.22
CA GLY A 149 -14.88 -8.21 4.77
C GLY A 149 -13.83 -7.16 5.08
N VAL A 150 -14.27 -5.93 5.24
CA VAL A 150 -13.41 -4.81 5.56
C VAL A 150 -14.18 -3.77 6.37
N VAL A 151 -13.50 -3.18 7.35
CA VAL A 151 -14.02 -2.07 8.14
C VAL A 151 -13.17 -0.85 7.89
N ILE A 152 -13.84 0.28 7.66
CA ILE A 152 -13.22 1.60 7.61
C ILE A 152 -13.73 2.40 8.80
N ARG A 153 -12.84 2.97 9.61
CA ARG A 153 -13.16 3.72 10.84
C ARG A 153 -12.43 5.05 10.93
N THR A 154 -13.10 6.13 11.34
CA THR A 154 -12.45 7.40 11.66
C THR A 154 -11.73 7.32 13.00
N THR A 155 -10.58 7.98 13.12
CA THR A 155 -9.80 8.03 14.38
C THR A 155 -10.21 9.23 15.23
N GLY A 156 -10.53 10.36 14.58
CA GLY A 156 -10.99 11.58 15.22
C GLY A 156 -12.51 11.73 15.18
N GLN A 157 -12.96 12.99 15.16
CA GLN A 157 -14.36 13.35 14.98
C GLN A 157 -14.65 13.38 13.48
N GLY A 158 -15.48 12.46 13.01
CA GLY A 158 -15.69 12.26 11.58
C GLY A 158 -16.87 11.34 11.32
N GLU A 159 -17.30 11.29 10.07
CA GLU A 159 -18.43 10.49 9.65
C GLU A 159 -18.09 9.80 8.34
N LEU A 160 -18.58 8.57 8.18
CA LEU A 160 -18.44 7.74 7.00
C LEU A 160 -19.80 7.25 6.54
N LYS A 161 -19.98 7.21 5.22
CA LYS A 161 -21.19 6.69 4.59
C LYS A 161 -20.81 5.80 3.41
N GLY A 162 -21.36 4.59 3.41
CA GLY A 162 -21.29 3.68 2.27
C GLY A 162 -22.46 3.89 1.30
N GLN A 163 -22.19 3.87 0.00
CA GLN A 163 -23.20 3.87 -1.06
C GLN A 163 -22.66 3.19 -2.32
N GLY A 164 -23.41 2.25 -2.87
CA GLY A 164 -22.99 1.46 -4.04
C GLY A 164 -21.68 0.73 -3.77
N SER A 165 -20.69 0.89 -4.66
CA SER A 165 -19.33 0.36 -4.46
C SER A 165 -18.38 1.34 -3.75
N SER A 166 -18.89 2.35 -3.04
CA SER A 166 -18.04 3.44 -2.49
C SER A 166 -18.30 3.76 -1.03
N ILE A 167 -17.27 4.24 -0.33
CA ILE A 167 -17.37 4.88 0.98
C ILE A 167 -16.85 6.31 0.85
N SER A 168 -17.60 7.27 1.40
CA SER A 168 -17.19 8.67 1.44
C SER A 168 -17.40 9.25 2.84
N GLY A 169 -16.65 10.29 3.17
CA GLY A 169 -16.78 10.93 4.47
C GLY A 169 -15.60 11.82 4.81
N PHE A 170 -15.42 12.08 6.09
CA PHE A 170 -14.33 12.90 6.58
C PHE A 170 -13.86 12.47 7.97
N ASP A 171 -12.65 12.90 8.33
CA ASP A 171 -12.08 12.77 9.66
C ASP A 171 -11.42 14.10 10.04
N ILE A 172 -11.38 14.41 11.34
CA ILE A 172 -10.81 15.64 11.87
C ILE A 172 -9.73 15.28 12.87
N PHE A 173 -8.50 15.70 12.58
CA PHE A 173 -7.37 15.58 13.50
C PHE A 173 -6.74 16.95 13.74
N ASN A 174 -6.64 17.35 15.01
CA ASN A 174 -6.12 18.66 15.43
C ASN A 174 -6.72 19.86 14.65
N GLY A 175 -8.03 19.81 14.38
CA GLY A 175 -8.75 20.86 13.65
C GLY A 175 -8.60 20.80 12.12
N VAL A 176 -7.75 19.92 11.59
CA VAL A 176 -7.61 19.71 10.14
C VAL A 176 -8.63 18.67 9.69
N LYS A 177 -9.58 19.09 8.86
CA LYS A 177 -10.58 18.21 8.25
C LYS A 177 -10.02 17.60 6.97
N THR A 178 -10.01 16.27 6.90
CA THR A 178 -9.61 15.52 5.70
C THR A 178 -10.81 14.75 5.19
N TYR A 179 -11.05 14.83 3.89
CA TYR A 179 -12.11 14.11 3.19
C TYR A 179 -11.56 12.85 2.52
N LEU A 180 -12.39 11.81 2.54
CA LEU A 180 -12.11 10.50 1.97
C LEU A 180 -13.14 10.18 0.89
N TYR A 181 -12.67 9.63 -0.22
CA TYR A 181 -13.49 8.90 -1.17
C TYR A 181 -12.79 7.59 -1.54
N LEU A 182 -13.45 6.47 -1.25
CA LEU A 182 -12.94 5.11 -1.39
C LEU A 182 -13.88 4.32 -2.30
N GLU A 183 -13.32 3.50 -3.19
CA GLU A 183 -14.04 2.61 -4.08
C GLU A 183 -13.58 1.16 -3.88
N PHE A 184 -14.52 0.24 -3.97
CA PHE A 184 -14.29 -1.20 -4.05
C PHE A 184 -14.35 -1.66 -5.50
N SER A 185 -13.53 -2.65 -5.83
CA SER A 185 -13.51 -3.31 -7.15
C SER A 185 -14.82 -4.03 -7.51
N ARG A 186 -15.59 -4.42 -6.50
CA ARG A 186 -16.93 -5.01 -6.61
C ARG A 186 -17.85 -4.39 -5.57
N GLU A 187 -19.14 -4.36 -5.86
CA GLU A 187 -20.15 -3.80 -4.95
C GLU A 187 -20.47 -4.79 -3.82
N PRO A 188 -20.41 -4.38 -2.53
CA PRO A 188 -20.88 -5.20 -1.43
C PRO A 188 -22.42 -5.26 -1.43
N PRO A 189 -23.05 -6.37 -0.98
CA PRO A 189 -24.51 -6.47 -0.90
C PRO A 189 -25.14 -5.40 0.01
N ALA A 190 -24.44 -5.02 1.08
CA ALA A 190 -24.86 -3.99 2.01
C ALA A 190 -23.66 -3.40 2.74
N PHE A 191 -23.84 -2.18 3.24
CA PHE A 191 -22.98 -1.57 4.24
C PHE A 191 -23.64 -1.66 5.61
N ASP A 192 -22.83 -1.92 6.64
CA ASP A 192 -23.24 -1.91 8.04
C ASP A 192 -22.56 -0.72 8.75
N PRO A 193 -23.24 0.44 8.86
CA PRO A 193 -22.69 1.62 9.53
C PRO A 193 -22.78 1.47 11.05
N ALA A 194 -21.72 1.89 11.76
CA ALA A 194 -21.75 1.98 13.21
C ALA A 194 -22.78 3.05 13.67
N PRO A 195 -23.40 2.89 14.86
CA PRO A 195 -24.39 3.85 15.36
C PRO A 195 -23.86 5.29 15.50
N ASP A 196 -22.55 5.45 15.72
CA ASP A 196 -21.87 6.74 15.80
C ASP A 196 -21.48 7.33 14.43
N SER A 197 -21.78 6.62 13.33
CA SER A 197 -21.37 6.93 11.95
C SER A 197 -19.85 7.03 11.73
N ARG A 198 -19.03 6.60 12.72
CA ARG A 198 -17.57 6.68 12.65
C ARG A 198 -16.94 5.44 12.04
N ALA A 199 -17.71 4.38 11.80
CA ALA A 199 -17.23 3.22 11.07
C ALA A 199 -18.29 2.71 10.09
N VAL A 200 -17.82 2.11 9.01
CA VAL A 200 -18.64 1.39 8.03
C VAL A 200 -17.95 0.07 7.74
N THR A 201 -18.71 -1.02 7.88
CA THR A 201 -18.29 -2.37 7.55
C THR A 201 -18.93 -2.80 6.23
N ALA A 202 -18.18 -3.48 5.38
CA ALA A 202 -18.67 -4.11 4.17
C ALA A 202 -18.22 -5.57 4.14
N PHE A 203 -19.16 -6.48 3.93
CA PHE A 203 -18.89 -7.89 3.63
C PHE A 203 -19.20 -8.17 2.18
N PHE A 204 -18.52 -9.16 1.61
CA PHE A 204 -18.66 -9.55 0.22
C PHE A 204 -19.04 -11.03 0.12
N ASP A 205 -19.71 -11.39 -0.97
CA ASP A 205 -20.00 -12.79 -1.31
C ASP A 205 -18.69 -13.48 -1.70
N ASP A 206 -18.40 -14.62 -1.06
CA ASP A 206 -17.23 -15.46 -1.32
C ASP A 206 -17.28 -16.10 -2.72
N GLU A 207 -18.47 -16.39 -3.26
CA GLU A 207 -18.67 -16.89 -4.63
C GLU A 207 -18.07 -15.98 -5.72
N LYS A 208 -17.88 -14.69 -5.44
CA LYS A 208 -17.28 -13.72 -6.37
C LYS A 208 -15.76 -13.63 -6.23
N GLY A 209 -15.15 -14.51 -5.43
CA GLY A 209 -13.73 -14.56 -5.11
C GLY A 209 -13.40 -14.00 -3.73
N ASN A 210 -12.16 -14.27 -3.28
CA ASN A 210 -11.70 -13.92 -1.93
C ASN A 210 -10.79 -12.68 -1.90
N GLU A 211 -10.62 -11.99 -3.03
CA GLU A 211 -9.84 -10.76 -3.11
C GLU A 211 -10.77 -9.53 -3.11
N ILE A 212 -10.44 -8.54 -2.28
CA ILE A 212 -11.07 -7.22 -2.26
C ILE A 212 -10.00 -6.20 -2.61
N ASN A 213 -10.06 -5.68 -3.84
CA ASN A 213 -9.27 -4.52 -4.23
C ASN A 213 -10.00 -3.24 -3.85
N ILE A 214 -9.26 -2.31 -3.24
CA ILE A 214 -9.74 -1.04 -2.69
C ILE A 214 -8.82 0.06 -3.20
N ARG A 215 -9.39 1.14 -3.72
CA ARG A 215 -8.64 2.35 -4.09
C ARG A 215 -9.32 3.54 -3.46
N TYR A 216 -8.54 4.50 -2.98
CA TYR A 216 -9.09 5.67 -2.31
C TYR A 216 -8.27 6.91 -2.61
N GLY A 217 -8.94 8.06 -2.57
CA GLY A 217 -8.32 9.38 -2.63
C GLY A 217 -8.65 10.17 -1.37
N ILE A 218 -7.76 11.08 -1.02
CA ILE A 218 -7.93 12.02 0.08
C ILE A 218 -7.86 13.47 -0.42
N SER A 219 -8.48 14.37 0.33
CA SER A 219 -8.48 15.81 0.03
C SER A 219 -8.68 16.64 1.29
N TYR A 220 -8.12 17.85 1.32
CA TYR A 220 -8.42 18.84 2.37
C TYR A 220 -9.54 19.82 1.96
N ILE A 221 -10.13 19.65 0.76
CA ILE A 221 -11.14 20.55 0.21
C ILE A 221 -12.56 19.98 0.42
N ASP A 222 -12.88 18.87 -0.24
CA ASP A 222 -14.15 18.15 -0.15
C ASP A 222 -14.02 16.70 -0.68
N THR A 223 -15.11 15.93 -0.60
CA THR A 223 -15.19 14.54 -1.10
C THR A 223 -15.12 14.44 -2.62
N ASP A 224 -15.61 15.43 -3.36
CA ASP A 224 -15.58 15.44 -4.83
C ASP A 224 -14.15 15.62 -5.33
N GLN A 225 -13.37 16.45 -4.67
CA GLN A 225 -11.95 16.63 -4.92
C GLN A 225 -11.15 15.39 -4.51
N ALA A 226 -11.54 14.70 -3.44
CA ALA A 226 -10.94 13.41 -3.09
C ALA A 226 -11.17 12.36 -4.19
N LYS A 227 -12.38 12.31 -4.76
CA LYS A 227 -12.72 11.47 -5.92
C LYS A 227 -11.90 11.84 -7.16
N LYS A 228 -11.78 13.12 -7.48
CA LYS A 228 -10.93 13.58 -8.60
C LYS A 228 -9.47 13.21 -8.40
N ASN A 229 -8.95 13.34 -7.18
CA ASN A 229 -7.58 12.94 -6.84
C ASN A 229 -7.38 11.43 -7.10
N LEU A 230 -8.31 10.60 -6.63
CA LEU A 230 -8.30 9.16 -6.89
C LEU A 230 -8.24 8.85 -8.39
N GLN A 231 -9.17 9.42 -9.17
CA GLN A 231 -9.29 9.13 -10.60
C GLN A 231 -8.07 9.58 -11.42
N ASN A 232 -7.39 10.65 -10.96
CA ASN A 232 -6.15 11.12 -11.59
C ASN A 232 -4.93 10.26 -11.22
N ASP A 233 -4.89 9.75 -9.99
CA ASP A 233 -3.74 9.01 -9.48
C ASP A 233 -3.79 7.51 -9.82
N ILE A 234 -4.98 6.90 -9.77
CA ILE A 234 -5.19 5.45 -9.88
C ILE A 234 -6.45 5.18 -10.72
N SER A 235 -6.25 4.83 -11.99
CA SER A 235 -7.35 4.59 -12.95
C SER A 235 -7.84 3.13 -12.97
N GLY A 236 -6.96 2.17 -12.68
CA GLY A 236 -7.23 0.73 -12.77
C GLY A 236 -7.37 0.01 -11.43
N TRP A 237 -7.41 -1.33 -11.52
CA TRP A 237 -7.51 -2.27 -10.40
C TRP A 237 -6.29 -3.19 -10.31
N ASN A 238 -5.10 -2.67 -10.62
CA ASN A 238 -3.85 -3.42 -10.60
C ASN A 238 -2.86 -2.75 -9.63
N ILE A 239 -2.70 -3.35 -8.45
CA ILE A 239 -1.75 -2.85 -7.44
C ILE A 239 -0.30 -2.88 -7.93
N GLY A 240 0.04 -3.81 -8.83
CA GLY A 240 1.36 -3.92 -9.45
C GLY A 240 1.71 -2.69 -10.26
N GLU A 241 0.77 -2.17 -11.05
CA GLU A 241 0.97 -0.93 -11.82
C GLU A 241 1.21 0.28 -10.90
N VAL A 242 0.44 0.40 -9.81
CA VAL A 242 0.61 1.48 -8.82
C VAL A 242 1.96 1.37 -8.12
N SER A 243 2.34 0.17 -7.70
CA SER A 243 3.62 -0.13 -7.06
C SER A 243 4.81 0.15 -7.97
N SER A 244 4.75 -0.28 -9.24
CA SER A 244 5.79 0.00 -10.24
C SER A 244 5.92 1.50 -10.51
N ALA A 245 4.81 2.23 -10.71
CA ALA A 245 4.85 3.67 -10.90
C ALA A 245 5.43 4.41 -9.68
N ALA A 246 5.15 3.92 -8.46
CA ALA A 246 5.74 4.45 -7.24
C ALA A 246 7.24 4.16 -7.15
N ARG A 247 7.68 2.95 -7.53
CA ARG A 247 9.08 2.55 -7.60
C ARG A 247 9.86 3.41 -8.59
N ASP A 248 9.31 3.66 -9.77
CA ASP A 248 9.93 4.48 -10.80
C ASP A 248 10.14 5.93 -10.34
N LYS A 249 9.15 6.50 -9.62
CA LYS A 249 9.29 7.84 -9.01
C LYS A 249 10.41 7.88 -7.98
N TRP A 250 10.55 6.86 -7.15
CA TRP A 250 11.66 6.77 -6.20
C TRP A 250 13.00 6.65 -6.91
N ASN A 251 13.12 5.77 -7.89
CA ASN A 251 14.35 5.62 -8.67
C ASN A 251 14.73 6.93 -9.39
N SER A 252 13.75 7.65 -9.97
CA SER A 252 14.00 8.94 -10.61
C SER A 252 14.57 9.99 -9.65
N VAL A 253 14.13 10.01 -8.39
CA VAL A 253 14.63 10.95 -7.38
C VAL A 253 15.96 10.49 -6.80
N LEU A 254 16.08 9.21 -6.45
CA LEU A 254 17.29 8.67 -5.80
C LEU A 254 18.49 8.59 -6.76
N SER A 255 18.24 8.42 -8.06
CA SER A 255 19.29 8.45 -9.09
C SER A 255 19.85 9.86 -9.37
N SER A 256 19.27 10.91 -8.77
CA SER A 256 19.85 12.27 -8.83
C SER A 256 21.26 12.34 -8.22
N VAL A 257 21.61 11.39 -7.35
CA VAL A 257 22.97 11.23 -6.83
C VAL A 257 23.42 9.79 -7.05
N SER A 258 24.38 9.60 -7.94
CA SER A 258 25.05 8.32 -8.14
C SER A 258 26.29 8.24 -7.26
N ILE A 259 26.50 7.08 -6.62
CA ILE A 259 27.68 6.79 -5.82
C ILE A 259 28.44 5.61 -6.45
N GLU A 260 29.76 5.77 -6.59
CA GLU A 260 30.65 4.73 -7.09
C GLU A 260 31.50 4.16 -5.96
N GLY A 261 31.78 2.86 -6.02
CA GLY A 261 32.50 2.14 -4.96
C GLY A 261 31.69 1.96 -3.67
N GLY A 262 32.39 1.60 -2.60
CA GLY A 262 31.79 1.31 -1.29
C GLY A 262 31.13 -0.07 -1.19
N THR A 263 30.85 -0.51 0.03
CA THR A 263 30.14 -1.77 0.31
C THR A 263 28.63 -1.61 0.12
N GLU A 264 27.92 -2.72 -0.06
CA GLU A 264 26.45 -2.72 -0.14
C GLU A 264 25.80 -2.11 1.11
N GLN A 265 26.42 -2.25 2.29
CA GLN A 265 25.97 -1.62 3.53
C GLN A 265 26.11 -0.08 3.46
N GLN A 266 27.21 0.43 2.89
CA GLN A 266 27.39 1.87 2.72
C GLN A 266 26.37 2.46 1.74
N LYS A 267 26.11 1.77 0.62
CA LYS A 267 25.05 2.18 -0.32
C LYS A 267 23.68 2.18 0.34
N ARG A 268 23.37 1.16 1.15
CA ARG A 268 22.14 1.09 1.95
C ARG A 268 21.99 2.28 2.89
N VAL A 269 23.04 2.64 3.64
CA VAL A 269 23.03 3.83 4.52
C VAL A 269 22.82 5.11 3.72
N PHE A 270 23.53 5.26 2.60
CA PHE A 270 23.44 6.45 1.75
C PHE A 270 22.04 6.63 1.17
N TYR A 271 21.52 5.65 0.43
CA TYR A 271 20.21 5.77 -0.23
C TYR A 271 19.07 5.81 0.77
N THR A 272 19.19 5.14 1.92
CA THR A 272 18.20 5.29 3.00
C THR A 272 18.20 6.70 3.58
N SER A 273 19.38 7.30 3.77
CA SER A 273 19.48 8.70 4.25
C SER A 273 18.90 9.68 3.24
N LEU A 274 19.17 9.48 1.95
CA LEU A 274 18.61 10.29 0.87
C LEU A 274 17.09 10.15 0.79
N TYR A 275 16.55 8.93 0.89
CA TYR A 275 15.11 8.66 0.99
C TYR A 275 14.45 9.49 2.10
N ARG A 276 15.06 9.56 3.30
CA ARG A 276 14.52 10.32 4.44
C ARG A 276 14.42 11.82 4.18
N CYS A 277 15.22 12.37 3.25
CA CYS A 277 15.12 13.77 2.86
C CYS A 277 13.81 14.10 2.11
N PHE A 278 13.10 13.10 1.59
CA PHE A 278 11.88 13.27 0.78
C PHE A 278 10.59 12.85 1.50
N GLU A 279 10.61 12.68 2.83
CA GLU A 279 9.43 12.25 3.60
C GLU A 279 8.39 13.33 3.89
N ARG A 280 8.75 14.59 3.65
CA ARG A 280 7.90 15.73 3.99
C ARG A 280 7.27 16.29 2.73
N MET A 281 5.96 16.48 2.82
CA MET A 281 5.21 17.27 1.84
C MET A 281 5.81 18.69 1.80
N ILE A 282 6.09 19.17 0.59
CA ILE A 282 6.56 20.53 0.31
C ILE A 282 5.52 21.31 -0.47
#